data_AF-M3BS28-F1
#
_entry.id   AF-M3BS28-F1
#
_cell.length_a   1.000
_cell.length_b   1.000
_cell.length_c   1.000
_cell.angle_alpha   90.00
_cell.angle_beta   90.00
_cell.angle_gamma   90.00
#
_symmetry.space_group_name_H-M   'P 1'
#
loop_
_entity.id
_entity.type
_entity.pdbx_description
1 polymer ?
#
loop_
_entity_poly.entity_id
_entity_poly.type
_entity_poly.pdbx_seq_one_letter_code
_entity_poly.pdbx_strand_id
1 'polypeptide(L)'
;MFTLTTLLAASGFLLSTSHALEFPDSSCAICPPDNQTLTACGQRFGSCYDFCAESRKEFPVPECNGVSDEVLICEYFKSDCGELYGGCYSNKGPIPGWAVPTCPPESEPSKPEPQTAPKQDPTCQICVDNINDCGAC
;
A
#
# COMPACT_ATOMS: atom_id res chain seq x y z
N MET A 1 -22.43 2.66 64.68
CA MET A 1 -22.31 1.83 63.47
C MET A 1 -22.40 2.74 62.26
N PHE A 2 -21.28 3.05 61.61
CA PHE A 2 -21.25 3.72 60.31
C PHE A 2 -20.22 2.97 59.47
N THR A 3 -20.72 2.19 58.51
CA THR A 3 -19.90 1.49 57.51
C THR A 3 -19.61 2.44 56.36
N LEU A 4 -18.34 2.80 56.20
CA LEU A 4 -17.83 3.66 55.15
C LEU A 4 -17.46 2.78 53.94
N THR A 5 -18.26 2.85 52.87
CA THR A 5 -18.06 2.06 51.65
C THR A 5 -17.10 2.76 50.70
N THR A 6 -15.94 2.15 50.47
CA THR A 6 -14.88 2.61 49.57
C THR A 6 -15.30 2.43 48.10
N LEU A 7 -15.43 3.52 47.34
CA LEU A 7 -15.62 3.50 45.89
C LEU A 7 -14.26 3.40 45.19
N LEU A 8 -13.97 2.25 44.59
CA LEU A 8 -12.85 2.04 43.66
C LEU A 8 -13.25 2.59 42.28
N ALA A 9 -12.63 3.70 41.86
CA ALA A 9 -12.70 4.18 40.50
C ALA A 9 -11.77 3.33 39.61
N ALA A 10 -12.34 2.41 38.84
CA ALA A 10 -11.62 1.67 37.82
C ALA A 10 -11.46 2.56 36.56
N SER A 11 -10.27 3.15 36.40
CA SER A 11 -9.88 3.83 35.17
C SER A 11 -9.70 2.80 34.05
N GLY A 12 -10.73 2.63 33.23
CA GLY A 12 -10.69 1.82 32.01
C GLY A 12 -9.76 2.46 30.98
N PHE A 13 -8.60 1.83 30.80
CA PHE A 13 -7.66 2.14 29.72
C PHE A 13 -8.27 1.63 28.41
N LEU A 14 -8.85 2.51 27.61
CA LEU A 14 -9.33 2.18 26.27
C LEU A 14 -8.10 2.06 25.35
N LEU A 15 -7.61 0.84 25.13
CA LEU A 15 -6.72 0.56 24.00
C LEU A 15 -7.52 0.75 22.71
N SER A 16 -7.25 1.84 22.00
CA SER A 16 -7.64 1.99 20.60
C SER A 16 -6.91 0.93 19.78
N THR A 17 -7.58 -0.19 19.51
CA THR A 17 -7.14 -1.15 18.49
C THR A 17 -7.37 -0.50 17.13
N SER A 18 -6.33 0.11 16.58
CA SER A 18 -6.26 0.46 15.17
C SER A 18 -6.35 -0.84 14.38
N HIS A 19 -7.54 -1.16 13.86
CA HIS A 19 -7.73 -2.24 12.90
C HIS A 19 -7.09 -1.78 11.58
N ALA A 20 -5.80 -2.05 11.43
CA ALA A 20 -5.21 -2.07 10.11
C ALA A 20 -5.94 -3.19 9.35
N LEU A 21 -6.68 -2.84 8.29
CA LEU A 21 -7.24 -3.83 7.38
C LEU A 21 -6.06 -4.63 6.81
N GLU A 22 -5.93 -5.86 7.28
CA GLU A 22 -4.93 -6.81 6.80
C GLU A 22 -5.39 -7.27 5.42
N PHE A 23 -4.93 -6.58 4.37
CA PHE A 23 -5.15 -7.02 2.99
C PHE A 23 -4.27 -8.27 2.76
N PRO A 24 -4.85 -9.44 2.47
CA PRO A 24 -4.09 -10.69 2.34
C PRO A 24 -3.06 -10.68 1.20
N ASP A 25 -3.20 -9.74 0.25
CA ASP A 25 -2.23 -9.50 -0.81
C ASP A 25 -2.10 -8.00 -1.05
N SER A 26 -1.07 -7.37 -0.48
CA SER A 26 -0.76 -5.94 -0.66
C SER A 26 -0.51 -5.53 -2.12
N SER A 27 -0.43 -6.51 -3.05
CA SER A 27 -0.32 -6.27 -4.48
C SER A 27 -1.62 -5.88 -5.18
N CYS A 28 -2.78 -6.09 -4.54
CA CYS A 28 -4.11 -5.83 -5.10
C CYS A 28 -4.90 -4.75 -4.33
N ALA A 29 -4.36 -4.22 -3.24
CA ALA A 29 -5.02 -3.20 -2.44
C ALA A 29 -4.79 -1.82 -3.07
N ILE A 30 -5.87 -1.15 -3.46
CA ILE A 30 -5.85 0.24 -3.91
C ILE A 30 -6.65 1.06 -2.90
N CYS A 31 -6.06 2.18 -2.47
CA CYS A 31 -6.65 3.11 -1.53
C CYS A 31 -6.93 4.45 -2.21
N PRO A 32 -7.87 4.50 -3.17
CA PRO A 32 -8.25 5.75 -3.72
C PRO A 32 -9.25 6.44 -2.78
N PRO A 33 -9.30 7.76 -2.85
CA PRO A 33 -8.27 8.61 -3.42
C PRO A 33 -6.96 8.52 -2.63
N ASP A 34 -5.83 8.48 -3.34
CA ASP A 34 -4.57 8.87 -2.74
C ASP A 34 -4.77 10.22 -2.06
N ASN A 35 -4.08 10.39 -0.93
CA ASN A 35 -4.14 11.47 0.07
C ASN A 35 -4.29 12.94 -0.47
N GLN A 36 -4.20 13.12 -1.78
CA GLN A 36 -4.35 14.36 -2.54
C GLN A 36 -5.73 14.62 -3.15
N THR A 37 -6.64 13.64 -3.30
CA THR A 37 -8.00 13.98 -3.75
C THR A 37 -8.80 14.49 -2.57
N LEU A 38 -8.80 15.80 -2.45
CA LEU A 38 -9.69 16.53 -1.57
C LEU A 38 -10.98 16.80 -2.34
N THR A 39 -12.12 16.69 -1.68
CA THR A 39 -13.33 17.36 -2.19
C THR A 39 -13.05 18.87 -2.32
N ALA A 40 -13.94 19.60 -3.01
CA ALA A 40 -13.88 21.07 -3.03
C ALA A 40 -13.87 21.69 -1.61
N CYS A 41 -14.25 20.94 -0.57
CA CYS A 41 -14.26 21.33 0.83
C CYS A 41 -13.02 20.88 1.62
N GLY A 42 -12.00 20.31 0.98
CA GLY A 42 -10.81 19.84 1.67
C GLY A 42 -10.99 18.53 2.44
N GLN A 43 -12.11 17.82 2.24
CA GLN A 43 -12.37 16.54 2.91
C GLN A 43 -11.79 15.40 2.11
N ARG A 44 -11.14 14.47 2.82
CA ARG A 44 -10.79 13.16 2.27
C ARG A 44 -12.01 12.26 2.37
N PHE A 45 -12.30 11.55 1.30
CA PHE A 45 -13.33 10.53 1.24
C PHE A 45 -12.71 9.28 0.63
N GLY A 46 -13.43 8.16 0.58
CA GLY A 46 -12.92 6.90 0.01
C GLY A 46 -12.41 5.90 1.05
N SER A 47 -12.18 4.68 0.58
CA SER A 47 -11.67 3.56 1.37
C SER A 47 -10.81 2.66 0.50
N CYS A 48 -9.84 1.99 1.13
CA CYS A 48 -9.10 0.94 0.45
C CYS A 48 -10.04 -0.20 0.03
N TYR A 49 -9.82 -0.72 -1.17
CA TYR A 49 -10.50 -1.90 -1.67
C TYR A 49 -9.53 -2.79 -2.45
N ASP A 50 -9.93 -4.04 -2.61
CA ASP A 50 -9.20 -5.05 -3.37
C ASP A 50 -9.71 -5.07 -4.81
N PHE A 51 -8.92 -4.56 -5.75
CA PHE A 51 -9.33 -4.53 -7.17
C PHE A 51 -9.24 -5.91 -7.84
N CYS A 52 -8.54 -6.87 -7.23
CA CYS A 52 -8.51 -8.24 -7.70
C CYS A 52 -9.82 -8.97 -7.36
N ALA A 53 -10.51 -8.57 -6.29
CA ALA A 53 -11.86 -9.03 -5.97
C ALA A 53 -12.95 -8.22 -6.68
N GLU A 54 -12.79 -6.89 -6.74
CA GLU A 54 -13.77 -5.97 -7.30
C GLU A 54 -13.04 -4.91 -8.15
N SER A 55 -12.92 -5.10 -9.46
CA SER A 55 -12.14 -4.20 -10.33
C SER A 55 -12.70 -2.77 -10.41
N ARG A 56 -13.96 -2.55 -10.02
CA ARG A 56 -14.68 -1.28 -10.10
C ARG A 56 -15.32 -0.95 -8.76
N LYS A 57 -14.96 0.19 -8.15
CA LYS A 57 -15.54 0.68 -6.90
C LYS A 57 -16.13 2.06 -7.06
N GLU A 58 -17.29 2.28 -6.43
CA GLU A 58 -17.95 3.58 -6.39
C GLU A 58 -17.79 4.19 -4.99
N PHE A 59 -17.39 5.46 -4.97
CA PHE A 59 -17.22 6.24 -3.75
C PHE A 59 -18.16 7.44 -3.80
N PRO A 60 -19.19 7.50 -2.94
CA PRO A 60 -20.04 8.68 -2.84
C PRO A 60 -19.19 9.86 -2.35
N VAL A 61 -19.16 10.93 -3.13
CA VAL A 61 -18.46 12.15 -2.75
C VAL A 61 -19.30 12.85 -1.67
N PRO A 62 -18.76 13.12 -0.47
CA PRO A 62 -19.53 13.78 0.57
C PRO A 62 -19.94 15.19 0.14
N GLU A 63 -21.13 15.59 0.59
CA GLU A 63 -21.72 16.88 0.21
C GLU A 63 -20.78 18.03 0.58
N CYS A 64 -20.49 18.88 -0.39
CA CYS A 64 -19.70 20.08 -0.21
C CYS A 64 -20.45 21.28 -0.77
N ASN A 65 -20.78 22.25 0.09
CA ASN A 65 -21.53 23.46 -0.29
C ASN A 65 -22.88 23.17 -0.97
N GLY A 66 -23.58 22.09 -0.59
CA GLY A 66 -24.88 21.72 -1.14
C GLY A 66 -24.84 20.95 -2.46
N VAL A 67 -23.66 20.47 -2.89
CA VAL A 67 -23.49 19.59 -4.05
C VAL A 67 -23.08 18.20 -3.55
N SER A 68 -23.93 17.20 -3.76
CA SER A 68 -23.78 15.81 -3.25
C SER A 68 -24.06 14.71 -4.27
N ASP A 69 -24.30 15.04 -5.53
CA ASP A 69 -24.70 14.07 -6.54
C ASP A 69 -23.53 13.51 -7.36
N GLU A 70 -22.31 13.71 -6.88
CA GLU A 70 -21.09 13.19 -7.50
C GLU A 70 -20.66 11.86 -6.88
N VAL A 71 -20.34 10.90 -7.75
CA VAL A 71 -19.77 9.61 -7.38
C VAL A 71 -18.43 9.50 -8.09
N LEU A 72 -17.38 9.24 -7.32
CA LEU A 72 -16.08 8.91 -7.87
C LEU A 72 -16.05 7.41 -8.15
N ILE A 73 -15.87 7.06 -9.41
CA ILE A 73 -15.80 5.67 -9.88
C ILE A 73 -14.34 5.35 -10.11
N CYS A 74 -13.82 4.36 -9.40
CA CYS A 74 -12.44 3.90 -9.53
C CYS A 74 -12.42 2.54 -10.21
N GLU A 75 -11.66 2.42 -11.29
CA GLU A 75 -11.49 1.17 -12.03
C GLU A 75 -10.02 0.86 -12.18
N TYR A 76 -9.60 -0.29 -11.66
CA TYR A 76 -8.22 -0.75 -11.69
C TYR A 76 -8.15 -2.20 -12.16
N PHE A 77 -7.09 -2.49 -12.89
CA PHE A 77 -6.85 -3.76 -13.56
C PHE A 77 -5.37 -4.12 -13.47
N LYS A 78 -5.07 -5.41 -13.65
CA LYS A 78 -3.71 -5.93 -13.78
C LYS A 78 -3.51 -6.44 -15.20
N SER A 79 -2.43 -6.02 -15.85
CA SER A 79 -2.02 -6.61 -17.12
C SER A 79 -1.49 -8.03 -16.90
N ASP A 80 -1.30 -8.78 -18.00
CA ASP A 80 -0.72 -10.13 -17.95
C ASP A 80 0.70 -10.15 -17.34
N CYS A 81 1.44 -9.04 -17.46
CA CYS A 81 2.76 -8.85 -16.84
C CYS A 81 2.70 -8.36 -15.39
N GLY A 82 1.51 -8.22 -14.82
CA GLY A 82 1.34 -7.79 -13.44
C GLY A 82 1.34 -6.27 -13.23
N GLU A 83 1.37 -5.47 -14.30
CA GLU A 83 1.33 -4.01 -14.21
C GLU A 83 -0.09 -3.51 -13.91
N LEU A 84 -0.20 -2.61 -12.93
CA LEU A 84 -1.46 -1.95 -12.59
C LEU A 84 -1.78 -0.88 -13.64
N TYR A 85 -3.02 -0.86 -14.13
CA TYR A 85 -3.53 0.23 -14.95
C TYR A 85 -4.97 0.55 -14.59
N GLY A 86 -5.40 1.78 -14.89
CA GLY A 86 -6.71 2.29 -14.52
C GLY A 86 -6.62 3.64 -13.82
N GLY A 87 -7.71 4.03 -13.16
CA GLY A 87 -7.82 5.28 -12.44
C GLY A 87 -9.24 5.56 -11.97
N CYS A 88 -9.41 6.73 -11.35
CA CYS A 88 -10.70 7.20 -10.88
C CYS A 88 -11.22 8.34 -11.76
N TYR A 89 -12.53 8.36 -11.99
CA TYR A 89 -13.22 9.41 -12.76
C TYR A 89 -14.57 9.72 -12.14
N SER A 90 -15.06 10.94 -12.39
CA SER A 90 -16.38 11.38 -11.94
C SER A 90 -17.48 10.71 -12.76
N ASN A 91 -18.57 10.29 -12.12
CA ASN A 91 -19.76 9.79 -12.80
C ASN A 91 -20.43 10.84 -13.72
N LYS A 92 -20.09 12.12 -13.58
CA LYS A 92 -20.55 13.22 -14.46
C LYS A 92 -19.61 13.48 -15.63
N GLY A 93 -18.42 12.86 -15.65
CA GLY A 93 -17.39 13.04 -16.67
C GLY A 93 -17.42 11.96 -17.76
N PRO A 94 -16.58 12.12 -18.81
CA PRO A 94 -16.37 11.07 -19.79
C PRO A 94 -15.69 9.85 -19.14
N ILE A 95 -16.09 8.65 -19.55
CA ILE A 95 -15.44 7.41 -19.12
C ILE A 95 -14.07 7.32 -19.81
N PRO A 96 -12.96 7.21 -19.05
CA PRO A 96 -11.63 7.09 -19.64
C PRO A 96 -11.42 5.74 -20.33
N GLY A 97 -10.73 5.75 -21.47
CA GLY A 97 -10.21 4.55 -22.11
C GLY A 97 -8.80 4.25 -21.59
N TRP A 98 -8.66 3.35 -20.63
CA TRP A 98 -7.36 2.99 -20.07
C TRP A 98 -6.56 2.14 -21.06
N ALA A 99 -5.34 2.57 -21.39
CA ALA A 99 -4.44 1.78 -22.23
C ALA A 99 -3.83 0.63 -21.40
N VAL A 100 -3.90 -0.59 -21.93
CA VAL A 100 -3.26 -1.75 -21.31
C VAL A 100 -1.75 -1.60 -21.49
N PRO A 101 -0.95 -1.69 -20.41
CA PRO A 101 0.51 -1.67 -20.50
C PRO A 101 1.02 -2.83 -21.37
N THR A 102 1.96 -2.52 -22.26
CA THR A 102 2.65 -3.55 -23.05
C THR A 102 3.75 -4.16 -22.21
N CYS A 103 3.76 -5.48 -22.09
CA CYS A 103 4.77 -6.18 -21.33
C CYS A 103 6.18 -5.97 -21.94
N PRO A 104 7.21 -5.74 -21.10
CA PRO A 104 8.58 -5.69 -21.59
C PRO A 104 8.93 -7.02 -22.28
N PRO A 105 9.79 -6.99 -23.32
CA PRO A 105 10.30 -8.23 -23.90
C PRO A 105 11.00 -9.02 -22.79
N GLU A 106 10.66 -10.30 -22.69
CA GLU A 106 11.26 -11.22 -21.73
C GLU A 106 12.78 -11.10 -21.85
N SER A 107 13.41 -10.56 -20.81
CA SER A 107 14.86 -10.40 -20.78
C SER A 107 15.43 -11.81 -20.83
N GLU A 108 16.16 -12.15 -21.89
CA GLU A 108 16.91 -13.41 -21.97
C GLU A 108 17.64 -13.63 -20.64
N PRO A 109 17.69 -14.87 -20.11
CA PRO A 109 18.34 -15.15 -18.85
C PRO A 109 19.75 -14.56 -18.89
N SER A 110 20.02 -13.56 -18.04
CA SER A 110 21.34 -12.95 -17.94
C SER A 110 22.34 -14.06 -17.74
N LYS A 111 23.12 -14.34 -18.79
CA LYS A 111 24.32 -15.16 -18.72
C LYS A 111 25.10 -14.70 -17.47
N PRO A 112 25.50 -15.59 -16.55
CA PRO A 112 26.26 -15.20 -15.38
C PRO A 112 27.45 -14.37 -15.84
N GLU A 113 27.47 -13.10 -15.44
CA GLU A 113 28.61 -12.23 -15.68
C GLU A 113 29.81 -12.88 -14.96
N PRO A 114 30.97 -13.07 -15.61
CA PRO A 114 32.15 -13.60 -14.95
C PRO A 114 32.50 -12.67 -13.78
N GLN A 115 32.29 -13.13 -12.56
CA GLN A 115 32.71 -12.43 -11.35
C GLN A 115 34.22 -12.18 -11.46
N THR A 116 34.59 -10.92 -11.72
CA THR A 116 35.99 -10.49 -11.63
C THR A 116 36.31 -10.41 -10.15
N ALA A 117 37.15 -11.33 -9.67
CA ALA A 117 37.55 -11.45 -8.28
C ALA A 117 38.09 -10.10 -7.74
N PRO A 118 37.72 -9.69 -6.51
CA PRO A 118 38.36 -8.57 -5.83
C PRO A 118 39.85 -8.87 -5.62
N LYS A 119 40.69 -7.90 -5.95
CA LYS A 119 42.14 -7.95 -5.71
C LYS A 119 42.38 -7.82 -4.20
N GLN A 120 42.72 -8.92 -3.53
CA GLN A 120 42.95 -8.96 -2.09
C GLN A 120 44.21 -8.17 -1.70
N ASP A 121 44.05 -7.21 -0.79
CA ASP A 121 45.13 -6.50 -0.09
C ASP A 121 45.65 -7.37 1.08
N PRO A 122 46.97 -7.53 1.28
CA PRO A 122 47.53 -8.46 2.26
C PRO A 122 47.52 -7.96 3.72
N THR A 123 46.78 -6.91 4.08
CA THR A 123 46.78 -6.37 5.45
C THR A 123 45.42 -6.39 6.14
N CYS A 124 44.93 -7.59 6.51
CA CYS A 124 44.08 -7.74 7.70
C CYS A 124 44.38 -9.03 8.48
N GLN A 125 44.62 -8.85 9.77
CA GLN A 125 45.12 -9.82 10.74
C GLN A 125 43.99 -10.62 11.41
N ILE A 126 44.13 -11.95 11.37
CA ILE A 126 43.76 -12.96 12.39
C ILE A 126 42.26 -13.08 12.75
N CYS A 127 41.60 -14.09 12.17
CA CYS A 127 40.32 -14.64 12.64
C CYS A 127 40.59 -15.66 13.77
N VAL A 128 40.28 -15.31 15.02
CA VAL A 128 40.23 -16.27 16.15
C VAL A 128 38.76 -16.40 16.56
N ASP A 129 38.26 -17.64 16.44
CA ASP A 129 36.98 -18.17 16.94
C ASP A 129 35.74 -18.28 16.03
N ASN A 130 35.78 -18.07 14.71
CA ASN A 130 34.66 -18.51 13.86
C ASN A 130 35.07 -18.82 12.40
N ILE A 131 34.86 -20.06 11.96
CA ILE A 131 35.34 -20.61 10.67
C ILE A 131 34.44 -20.23 9.48
N ASN A 132 33.27 -19.60 9.69
CA ASN A 132 32.29 -19.38 8.62
C ASN A 132 32.01 -17.91 8.21
N ASP A 133 32.73 -16.91 8.70
CA ASP A 133 32.40 -15.50 8.43
C ASP A 133 33.58 -14.54 8.19
N CYS A 134 34.72 -15.03 7.68
CA CYS A 134 35.75 -14.12 7.13
C CYS A 134 35.45 -13.86 5.64
N GLY A 135 34.31 -13.23 5.39
CA GLY A 135 33.83 -12.74 4.10
C GLY A 135 33.83 -11.22 4.02
N ALA A 136 34.92 -10.57 4.42
CA ALA A 136 35.36 -9.26 3.95
C ALA A 136 36.67 -8.88 4.65
N CYS A 137 37.78 -9.03 3.91
CA CYS A 137 38.80 -8.01 3.88
C CYS A 137 38.86 -7.55 2.42
#